data_AF-A0A1H2YYV1-F1
#
_entry.id   AF-A0A1H2YYV1-F1
#
_cell.length_a   1.000
_cell.length_b   1.000
_cell.length_c   1.000
_cell.angle_alpha   90.00
_cell.angle_beta   90.00
_cell.angle_gamma   90.00
#
_symmetry.space_group_name_H-M   'P 1'
#
loop_
_entity.id
_entity.type
_entity.pdbx_description
1 polymer ?
#
loop_
_entity_poly.entity_id
_entity_poly.type
_entity_poly.pdbx_seq_one_letter_code
_entity_poly.pdbx_strand_id
1 'polypeptide(L)'
;MRYLAKAHPYSSVRTSAWNALVSSDPDAAIVEFLATGYDFAVSRAQQRNARNLDFVRRVYETTTAEYSPEVHNEAQRLLTASDSARETFVRSGYEAAKSRDRAYRDTVGAQKQALVDRDRQFVGLLAANDPGEQVRLSAQVATRQGATDDDLVEFFAYGWANGARLDLDVFRLRGADNNMRWRDTITRLIADAEAAEKAARDASAEAKEQAKAQAARAWQQVGEQTAPARSGWGEAEDFARKQAENWHAVLLAAQAAQGPNWTAIIDPATASETAWQAEQSTAAQQAAYWNALLQQARDGEQRVKQS
;
A
#
# COMPACT_ATOMS: atom_id res chain seq x y z
N MET A 1 37.74 -9.71 5.75
CA MET A 1 36.73 -10.65 6.30
C MET A 1 36.48 -10.53 7.81
N ARG A 2 37.44 -10.85 8.70
CA ARG A 2 37.21 -10.79 10.17
C ARG A 2 36.75 -9.42 10.69
N TYR A 3 37.21 -8.33 10.08
CA TYR A 3 36.72 -6.98 10.37
C TYR A 3 35.23 -6.82 10.04
N LEU A 4 34.80 -7.24 8.84
CA LEU A 4 33.40 -7.17 8.40
C LEU A 4 32.49 -8.01 9.30
N ALA A 5 32.92 -9.22 9.68
CA ALA A 5 32.15 -10.10 10.57
C ALA A 5 31.94 -9.51 11.98
N LYS A 6 32.84 -8.64 12.45
CA LYS A 6 32.78 -8.04 13.80
C LYS A 6 32.14 -6.67 13.83
N ALA A 7 32.54 -5.78 12.93
CA ALA A 7 32.36 -4.34 13.07
C ALA A 7 31.43 -3.71 12.02
N HIS A 8 31.01 -4.47 10.99
CA HIS A 8 30.12 -3.89 9.98
C HIS A 8 28.79 -3.46 10.60
N PRO A 9 28.24 -2.27 10.29
CA PRO A 9 27.02 -1.76 10.92
C PRO A 9 25.80 -2.68 10.71
N TYR A 10 25.68 -3.28 9.51
CA TYR A 10 24.60 -4.21 9.20
C TYR A 10 24.82 -5.62 9.75
N SER A 11 23.85 -6.11 10.51
CA SER A 11 23.80 -7.47 11.06
C SER A 11 23.87 -8.53 9.96
N SER A 12 23.15 -8.35 8.85
CA SER A 12 23.18 -9.28 7.70
C SER A 12 24.57 -9.44 7.10
N VAL A 13 25.34 -8.34 6.99
CA VAL A 13 26.72 -8.39 6.46
C VAL A 13 27.65 -9.06 7.46
N ARG A 14 27.49 -8.80 8.77
CA ARG A 14 28.25 -9.49 9.82
C ARG A 14 28.01 -11.01 9.78
N THR A 15 26.74 -11.43 9.70
CA THR A 15 26.36 -12.84 9.63
C THR A 15 26.87 -13.51 8.37
N SER A 16 26.71 -12.90 7.20
CA SER A 16 27.23 -13.47 5.94
C SER A 16 28.75 -13.56 5.94
N ALA A 17 29.45 -12.56 6.47
CA ALA A 17 30.91 -12.60 6.61
C ALA A 17 31.37 -13.65 7.63
N TRP A 18 30.61 -13.88 8.70
CA TRP A 18 30.87 -14.96 9.65
C TRP A 18 30.65 -16.33 9.02
N ASN A 19 29.56 -16.53 8.27
CA ASN A 19 29.26 -17.78 7.58
C ASN A 19 30.36 -18.15 6.58
N ALA A 20 30.91 -17.19 5.84
CA ALA A 20 32.06 -17.42 4.96
C ALA A 20 33.32 -17.85 5.74
N LEU A 21 33.55 -17.30 6.94
CA LEU A 21 34.69 -17.64 7.79
C LEU A 21 34.60 -19.04 8.43
N VAL A 22 33.38 -19.56 8.63
CA VAL A 22 33.13 -20.87 9.26
C VAL A 22 32.69 -21.94 8.25
N SER A 23 32.77 -21.65 6.95
CA SER A 23 32.48 -22.59 5.87
C SER A 23 33.42 -23.80 5.92
N SER A 24 32.98 -24.93 5.35
CA SER A 24 33.83 -26.12 5.17
C SER A 24 34.98 -25.87 4.18
N ASP A 25 34.83 -24.90 3.27
CA ASP A 25 35.90 -24.36 2.42
C ASP A 25 35.93 -22.82 2.58
N PRO A 26 36.70 -22.32 3.56
CA PRO A 26 36.75 -20.89 3.86
C PRO A 26 37.33 -20.04 2.73
N ASP A 27 38.35 -20.52 2.01
CA ASP A 27 39.02 -19.70 0.99
C ASP A 27 38.10 -19.46 -0.20
N ALA A 28 37.43 -20.51 -0.69
CA ALA A 28 36.42 -20.37 -1.75
C ALA A 28 35.24 -19.49 -1.30
N ALA A 29 34.71 -19.70 -0.10
CA ALA A 29 33.57 -18.95 0.43
C ALA A 29 33.90 -17.46 0.67
N ILE A 30 35.14 -17.15 1.05
CA ILE A 30 35.62 -15.76 1.19
C ILE A 30 35.71 -15.10 -0.19
N VAL A 31 36.27 -15.78 -1.20
CA VAL A 31 36.35 -15.27 -2.57
C VAL A 31 34.96 -14.99 -3.13
N GLU A 32 34.02 -15.92 -2.99
CA GLU A 32 32.63 -15.75 -3.43
C GLU A 32 31.94 -14.59 -2.70
N PHE A 33 32.08 -14.52 -1.37
CA PHE A 33 31.52 -13.43 -0.60
C PHE A 33 32.07 -12.07 -1.04
N LEU A 34 33.37 -11.96 -1.31
CA LEU A 34 33.95 -10.70 -1.78
C LEU A 34 33.56 -10.37 -3.23
N ALA A 35 33.34 -11.38 -4.08
CA ALA A 35 32.98 -11.17 -5.48
C ALA A 35 31.53 -10.71 -5.68
N THR A 36 30.56 -11.28 -4.95
CA THR A 36 29.13 -10.98 -5.12
C THR A 36 28.34 -10.96 -3.81
N GLY A 37 28.76 -11.73 -2.81
CA GLY A 37 28.00 -11.89 -1.56
C GLY A 37 27.95 -10.63 -0.68
N TYR A 38 28.97 -9.78 -0.73
CA TYR A 38 29.05 -8.55 0.05
C TYR A 38 28.01 -7.53 -0.41
N ASP A 39 27.98 -7.20 -1.71
CA ASP A 39 27.03 -6.24 -2.27
C ASP A 39 25.59 -6.73 -2.11
N PHE A 40 25.36 -8.03 -2.30
CA PHE A 40 24.07 -8.63 -2.03
C PHE A 40 23.66 -8.49 -0.55
N ALA A 41 24.56 -8.76 0.39
CA ALA A 41 24.29 -8.63 1.81
C ALA A 41 24.03 -7.17 2.24
N VAL A 42 24.74 -6.21 1.64
CA VAL A 42 24.52 -4.77 1.84
C VAL A 42 23.16 -4.34 1.30
N SER A 43 22.83 -4.70 0.06
CA SER A 43 21.54 -4.37 -0.57
C SER A 43 20.36 -4.94 0.24
N ARG A 44 20.46 -6.21 0.66
CA ARG A 44 19.45 -6.85 1.51
C ARG A 44 19.31 -6.15 2.86
N ALA A 45 20.42 -5.69 3.46
CA ALA A 45 20.38 -4.96 4.72
C ALA A 45 19.70 -3.60 4.55
N GLN A 46 20.00 -2.85 3.50
CA GLN A 46 19.37 -1.57 3.20
C GLN A 46 17.85 -1.72 2.98
N GLN A 47 17.44 -2.72 2.20
CA GLN A 47 16.02 -3.05 2.00
C GLN A 47 15.32 -3.42 3.31
N ARG A 48 16.00 -4.16 4.19
CA ARG A 48 15.46 -4.50 5.52
C ARG A 48 15.31 -3.25 6.38
N ASN A 49 16.29 -2.35 6.38
CA ASN A 49 16.23 -1.12 7.16
C ASN A 49 15.12 -0.19 6.69
N ALA A 50 14.95 -0.05 5.36
CA ALA A 50 13.84 0.69 4.77
C ALA A 50 12.48 0.10 5.21
N ARG A 51 12.31 -1.22 5.14
CA ARG A 51 11.10 -1.90 5.62
C ARG A 51 10.86 -1.71 7.12
N ASN A 52 11.90 -1.76 7.93
CA ASN A 52 11.77 -1.56 9.37
C ASN A 52 11.37 -0.10 9.70
N LEU A 53 11.91 0.88 8.98
CA LEU A 53 11.53 2.28 9.14
C LEU A 53 10.07 2.50 8.69
N ASP A 54 9.67 1.90 7.58
CA ASP A 54 8.29 1.95 7.09
C ASP A 54 7.31 1.33 8.10
N PHE A 55 7.65 0.15 8.66
CA PHE A 55 6.88 -0.46 9.74
C PHE A 55 6.73 0.48 10.95
N VAL A 56 7.83 1.06 11.43
CA VAL A 56 7.80 1.99 12.58
C VAL A 56 6.93 3.21 12.28
N ARG A 57 7.03 3.76 11.07
CA ARG A 57 6.20 4.89 10.63
C ARG A 57 4.73 4.53 10.64
N ARG A 58 4.36 3.38 10.08
CA ARG A 58 2.98 2.89 10.08
C ARG A 58 2.45 2.75 11.50
N VAL A 59 3.20 2.10 12.39
CA VAL A 59 2.81 1.96 13.80
C VAL A 59 2.57 3.31 14.46
N TYR A 60 3.43 4.30 14.21
CA TYR A 60 3.25 5.65 14.75
C TYR A 60 1.99 6.33 14.17
N GLU A 61 1.76 6.23 12.87
CA GLU A 61 0.61 6.83 12.18
C GLU A 61 -0.75 6.20 12.56
N THR A 62 -0.76 4.93 12.99
CA THR A 62 -1.99 4.18 13.27
C THR A 62 -2.27 3.94 14.76
N THR A 63 -1.42 4.46 15.65
CA THR A 63 -1.62 4.36 17.10
C THR A 63 -1.66 5.74 17.73
N THR A 64 -2.40 5.88 18.83
CA THR A 64 -2.52 7.14 19.57
C THR A 64 -1.92 7.01 20.98
N ALA A 65 -1.48 8.12 21.54
CA ALA A 65 -0.90 8.16 22.89
C ALA A 65 -1.95 7.82 23.97
N GLU A 66 -3.22 8.09 23.71
CA GLU A 66 -4.34 7.87 24.61
C GLU A 66 -4.68 6.38 24.77
N TYR A 67 -4.57 5.60 23.68
CA TYR A 67 -4.94 4.19 23.66
C TYR A 67 -3.76 3.24 23.82
N SER A 68 -2.62 3.62 23.23
CA SER A 68 -1.45 2.77 23.09
C SER A 68 -0.17 3.57 23.37
N PRO A 69 -0.04 4.18 24.57
CA PRO A 69 1.04 5.11 24.88
C PRO A 69 2.43 4.50 24.68
N GLU A 70 2.64 3.25 25.08
CA GLU A 70 3.95 2.59 24.96
C GLU A 70 4.31 2.37 23.50
N VAL A 71 3.37 1.82 22.71
CA VAL A 71 3.59 1.59 21.28
C VAL A 71 3.78 2.91 20.52
N HIS A 72 2.94 3.92 20.79
CA HIS A 72 3.00 5.21 20.13
C HIS A 72 4.32 5.93 20.43
N ASN A 73 4.70 6.04 21.70
CA ASN A 73 5.91 6.73 22.12
C ASN A 73 7.19 6.01 21.65
N GLU A 74 7.21 4.68 21.70
CA GLU A 74 8.34 3.92 21.17
C GLU A 74 8.48 4.11 19.66
N ALA A 75 7.38 4.03 18.91
CA ALA A 75 7.39 4.24 17.47
C ALA A 75 7.86 5.65 17.12
N GLN A 76 7.35 6.69 17.81
CA GLN A 76 7.77 8.08 17.63
C GLN A 76 9.29 8.24 17.82
N ARG A 77 9.83 7.71 18.92
CA ARG A 77 11.27 7.76 19.21
C ARG A 77 12.10 7.04 18.13
N LEU A 78 11.57 5.96 17.55
CA LEU A 78 12.27 5.14 16.58
C LEU A 78 12.32 5.72 15.16
N LEU A 79 11.51 6.74 14.86
CA LEU A 79 11.55 7.47 13.59
C LEU A 79 12.93 8.10 13.32
N THR A 80 13.61 8.56 14.37
CA THR A 80 14.93 9.21 14.29
C THR A 80 16.06 8.36 14.88
N ALA A 81 15.76 7.13 15.34
CA ALA A 81 16.74 6.24 15.97
C ALA A 81 17.67 5.54 14.95
N SER A 82 18.56 4.68 15.45
CA SER A 82 19.42 3.85 14.61
C SER A 82 18.66 2.67 13.98
N ASP A 83 19.21 2.14 12.88
CA ASP A 83 18.66 0.94 12.21
C ASP A 83 18.59 -0.28 13.14
N SER A 84 19.58 -0.44 14.03
CA SER A 84 19.60 -1.53 15.00
C SER A 84 18.50 -1.40 16.06
N ALA A 85 18.14 -0.18 16.45
CA ALA A 85 17.04 0.08 17.36
C ALA A 85 15.70 -0.27 16.69
N ARG A 86 15.50 0.14 15.44
CA ARG A 86 14.32 -0.23 14.64
C ARG A 86 14.22 -1.74 14.45
N GLU A 87 15.33 -2.41 14.13
CA GLU A 87 15.40 -3.87 13.99
C GLU A 87 14.95 -4.58 15.28
N THR A 88 15.41 -4.10 16.43
CA THR A 88 15.06 -4.68 17.74
C THR A 88 13.58 -4.50 18.04
N PHE A 89 13.03 -3.34 17.74
CA PHE A 89 11.60 -3.07 17.90
C PHE A 89 10.74 -3.98 17.02
N VAL A 90 11.04 -4.07 15.72
CA VAL A 90 10.30 -4.92 14.77
C VAL A 90 10.33 -6.38 15.19
N ARG A 91 11.47 -6.87 15.70
CA ARG A 91 11.62 -8.29 16.06
C ARG A 91 10.87 -8.69 17.32
N SER A 92 10.82 -7.81 18.33
CA SER A 92 10.28 -8.16 19.64
C SER A 92 9.77 -6.97 20.46
N GLY A 93 10.29 -5.76 20.22
CA GLY A 93 9.87 -4.58 20.97
C GLY A 93 8.40 -4.19 20.74
N TYR A 94 7.88 -4.37 19.51
CA TYR A 94 6.49 -4.05 19.20
C TYR A 94 5.49 -4.85 20.05
N GLU A 95 5.63 -6.18 20.09
CA GLU A 95 4.78 -7.03 20.92
C GLU A 95 4.99 -6.78 22.42
N ALA A 96 6.23 -6.48 22.84
CA ALA A 96 6.52 -6.10 24.22
C ALA A 96 5.81 -4.79 24.61
N ALA A 97 5.79 -3.79 23.72
CA ALA A 97 5.08 -2.53 23.93
C ALA A 97 3.56 -2.74 23.97
N LYS A 98 3.00 -3.53 23.04
CA LYS A 98 1.57 -3.92 23.07
C LYS A 98 1.18 -4.60 24.38
N SER A 99 2.05 -5.46 24.92
CA SER A 99 1.79 -6.14 26.19
C SER A 99 1.78 -5.17 27.38
N ARG A 100 2.63 -4.14 27.38
CA ARG A 100 2.62 -3.10 28.42
C ARG A 100 1.40 -2.20 28.32
N ASP A 101 1.01 -1.84 27.10
CA ASP A 101 -0.24 -1.11 26.85
C ASP A 101 -1.47 -1.89 27.33
N ARG A 102 -1.51 -3.21 27.09
CA ARG A 102 -2.58 -4.08 27.61
C ARG A 102 -2.63 -4.05 29.13
N ALA A 103 -1.50 -4.27 29.80
CA ALA A 103 -1.43 -4.24 31.25
C ALA A 103 -1.87 -2.87 31.82
N TYR A 104 -1.47 -1.77 31.17
CA TYR A 104 -1.93 -0.43 31.54
C TYR A 104 -3.45 -0.31 31.44
N ARG A 105 -4.05 -0.73 30.31
CA ARG A 105 -5.51 -0.70 30.13
C ARG A 105 -6.25 -1.57 31.15
N ASP A 106 -5.71 -2.75 31.46
CA ASP A 106 -6.28 -3.66 32.47
C ASP A 106 -6.29 -3.02 33.87
N THR A 107 -5.26 -2.21 34.20
CA THR A 107 -5.20 -1.51 35.49
C THR A 107 -6.17 -0.33 35.59
N VAL A 108 -6.41 0.38 34.48
CA VAL A 108 -7.31 1.55 34.45
C VAL A 108 -8.77 1.10 34.32
N GLY A 109 -9.06 -0.01 33.63
CA GLY A 109 -10.38 -0.64 33.52
C GLY A 109 -11.45 0.16 32.75
N ALA A 110 -11.24 1.46 32.53
CA ALA A 110 -12.22 2.38 31.97
C ALA A 110 -12.65 2.03 30.54
N GLN A 111 -11.75 1.49 29.71
CA GLN A 111 -12.06 1.17 28.31
C GLN A 111 -12.90 -0.10 28.18
N LYS A 112 -12.63 -1.12 29.00
CA LYS A 112 -13.43 -2.35 29.06
C LYS A 112 -14.81 -2.08 29.66
N GLN A 113 -14.88 -1.22 30.68
CA GLN A 113 -16.16 -0.76 31.24
C GLN A 113 -16.95 0.14 30.27
N ALA A 114 -16.25 0.84 29.37
CA ALA A 114 -16.87 1.63 28.31
C ALA A 114 -17.36 0.80 27.13
N LEU A 115 -16.98 -0.48 27.02
CA LEU A 115 -17.53 -1.36 25.99
C LEU A 115 -19.00 -1.63 26.28
N VAL A 116 -19.84 -1.13 25.39
CA VAL A 116 -21.29 -1.37 25.42
C VAL A 116 -21.68 -2.34 24.30
N ASP A 117 -22.90 -2.90 24.37
CA ASP A 117 -23.38 -3.83 23.34
C ASP A 117 -23.35 -3.23 21.93
N ARG A 118 -23.52 -1.90 21.82
CA ARG A 118 -23.37 -1.17 20.55
C ARG A 118 -21.98 -1.33 19.94
N ASP A 119 -20.93 -1.40 20.76
CA ASP A 119 -19.56 -1.53 20.26
C ASP A 119 -19.35 -2.93 19.68
N ARG A 120 -19.87 -3.96 20.36
CA ARG A 120 -19.84 -5.34 19.85
C ARG A 120 -20.62 -5.48 18.55
N GLN A 121 -21.81 -4.88 18.49
CA GLN A 121 -22.65 -4.87 17.29
C GLN A 121 -21.96 -4.16 16.13
N PHE A 122 -21.32 -3.00 16.38
CA PHE A 122 -20.58 -2.27 15.38
C PHE A 122 -19.43 -3.09 14.80
N VAL A 123 -18.57 -3.68 15.64
CA VAL A 123 -17.46 -4.52 15.17
C VAL A 123 -17.99 -5.75 14.43
N GLY A 124 -19.11 -6.34 14.88
CA GLY A 124 -19.78 -7.43 14.16
C GLY A 124 -20.29 -7.02 12.77
N LEU A 125 -20.84 -5.81 12.63
CA LEU A 125 -21.25 -5.27 11.34
C LEU A 125 -20.05 -5.06 10.40
N LEU A 126 -18.93 -4.55 10.92
CA LEU A 126 -17.69 -4.42 10.15
C LEU A 126 -17.17 -5.79 9.69
N ALA A 127 -17.16 -6.78 10.58
CA ALA A 127 -16.72 -8.14 10.29
C ALA A 127 -17.52 -8.80 9.15
N ALA A 128 -18.80 -8.45 9.01
CA ALA A 128 -19.68 -8.96 7.97
C ALA A 128 -19.60 -8.16 6.67
N ASN A 129 -19.57 -6.83 6.75
CA ASN A 129 -19.95 -5.97 5.63
C ASN A 129 -18.93 -4.88 5.26
N ASP A 130 -17.85 -4.68 6.02
CA ASP A 130 -16.93 -3.58 5.74
C ASP A 130 -16.35 -3.72 4.32
N PRO A 131 -16.34 -2.69 3.46
CA PRO A 131 -15.84 -2.78 2.09
C PRO A 131 -14.32 -3.01 2.02
N GLY A 132 -13.56 -2.65 3.06
CA GLY A 132 -12.14 -2.94 3.22
C GLY A 132 -11.91 -4.38 3.68
N GLU A 133 -11.04 -5.10 2.98
CA GLU A 133 -10.76 -6.50 3.28
C GLU A 133 -10.01 -6.62 4.61
N GLN A 134 -9.03 -5.76 4.84
CA GLN A 134 -8.17 -5.82 6.02
C GLN A 134 -8.91 -5.36 7.29
N VAL A 135 -9.73 -4.31 7.19
CA VAL A 135 -10.65 -3.93 8.28
C VAL A 135 -11.61 -5.07 8.61
N ARG A 136 -12.23 -5.68 7.59
CA ARG A 136 -13.16 -6.80 7.78
C ARG A 136 -12.49 -7.99 8.46
N LEU A 137 -11.30 -8.39 8.01
CA LEU A 137 -10.53 -9.49 8.61
C LEU A 137 -10.15 -9.18 10.07
N SER A 138 -9.70 -7.95 10.34
CA SER A 138 -9.37 -7.50 11.69
C SER A 138 -10.59 -7.58 12.63
N ALA A 139 -11.76 -7.14 12.15
CA ALA A 139 -13.01 -7.23 12.89
C ALA A 139 -13.46 -8.69 13.10
N GLN A 140 -13.32 -9.55 12.09
CA GLN A 140 -13.62 -10.98 12.20
C GLN A 140 -12.77 -11.67 13.26
N VAL A 141 -11.49 -11.31 13.36
CA VAL A 141 -10.62 -11.80 14.45
C VAL A 141 -11.16 -11.32 15.79
N ALA A 142 -11.53 -10.04 15.92
CA ALA A 142 -12.05 -9.48 17.16
C ALA A 142 -13.40 -10.07 17.61
N THR A 143 -14.20 -10.61 16.68
CA THR A 143 -15.51 -11.21 16.94
C THR A 143 -15.55 -12.72 16.77
N ARG A 144 -14.40 -13.39 16.69
CA ARG A 144 -14.31 -14.84 16.49
C ARG A 144 -14.93 -15.61 17.66
N GLN A 145 -15.24 -16.89 17.45
CA GLN A 145 -15.68 -17.75 18.54
C GLN A 145 -14.63 -17.80 19.66
N GLY A 146 -15.05 -17.52 20.90
CA GLY A 146 -14.15 -17.43 22.06
C GLY A 146 -13.45 -16.09 22.21
N ALA A 147 -13.76 -15.08 21.39
CA ALA A 147 -13.31 -13.71 21.61
C ALA A 147 -13.86 -13.15 22.93
N THR A 148 -13.08 -12.27 23.52
CA THR A 148 -13.36 -11.59 24.78
C THR A 148 -13.43 -10.09 24.54
N ASP A 149 -13.86 -9.33 25.55
CA ASP A 149 -13.82 -7.87 25.50
C ASP A 149 -12.41 -7.32 25.24
N ASP A 150 -11.37 -8.05 25.63
CA ASP A 150 -9.99 -7.64 25.41
C ASP A 150 -9.63 -7.68 23.91
N ASP A 151 -10.23 -8.59 23.12
CA ASP A 151 -10.06 -8.64 21.66
C ASP A 151 -10.72 -7.43 20.99
N LEU A 152 -11.88 -6.99 21.51
CA LEU A 152 -12.56 -5.78 21.03
C LEU A 152 -11.78 -4.51 21.36
N VAL A 153 -11.24 -4.41 22.59
CA VAL A 153 -10.35 -3.30 22.96
C VAL A 153 -9.11 -3.29 22.06
N GLU A 154 -8.51 -4.44 21.77
CA GLU A 154 -7.35 -4.53 20.88
C GLU A 154 -7.68 -4.12 19.43
N PHE A 155 -8.89 -4.42 18.96
CA PHE A 155 -9.39 -3.95 17.67
C PHE A 155 -9.46 -2.43 17.60
N PHE A 156 -10.08 -1.77 18.59
CA PHE A 156 -10.14 -0.31 18.65
C PHE A 156 -8.75 0.32 18.83
N ALA A 157 -7.86 -0.32 19.60
CA ALA A 157 -6.52 0.19 19.89
C ALA A 157 -5.53 0.09 18.72
N TYR A 158 -5.66 -0.94 17.88
CA TYR A 158 -4.70 -1.22 16.80
C TYR A 158 -5.37 -1.76 15.53
N GLY A 159 -6.22 -2.78 15.70
CA GLY A 159 -6.67 -3.63 14.59
C GLY A 159 -7.37 -2.85 13.49
N TRP A 160 -8.19 -1.88 13.86
CA TRP A 160 -9.02 -1.13 12.93
C TRP A 160 -8.21 -0.12 12.09
N ALA A 161 -7.44 0.76 12.73
CA ALA A 161 -6.62 1.75 12.03
C ALA A 161 -5.52 1.10 11.17
N ASN A 162 -4.91 0.00 11.65
CA ASN A 162 -3.98 -0.79 10.86
C ASN A 162 -4.65 -1.42 9.63
N GLY A 163 -5.83 -2.03 9.81
CA GLY A 163 -6.61 -2.59 8.70
C GLY A 163 -6.92 -1.52 7.66
N ALA A 164 -7.45 -0.38 8.09
CA ALA A 164 -7.81 0.73 7.22
C ALA A 164 -6.63 1.24 6.38
N ARG A 165 -5.46 1.38 7.01
CA ARG A 165 -4.24 1.79 6.31
C ARG A 165 -3.79 0.73 5.30
N LEU A 166 -3.85 -0.55 5.65
CA LEU A 166 -3.46 -1.63 4.74
C LEU A 166 -4.40 -1.72 3.53
N ASP A 167 -5.71 -1.54 3.72
CA ASP A 167 -6.68 -1.49 2.62
C ASP A 167 -6.34 -0.37 1.62
N LEU A 168 -6.00 0.82 2.12
CA LEU A 168 -5.58 1.96 1.29
C LEU A 168 -4.26 1.68 0.56
N ASP A 169 -3.27 1.12 1.25
CA ASP A 169 -1.97 0.79 0.65
C ASP A 169 -2.11 -0.27 -0.46
N VAL A 170 -2.92 -1.31 -0.23
CA VAL A 170 -3.19 -2.36 -1.22
C VAL A 170 -3.90 -1.78 -2.44
N PHE A 171 -4.87 -0.89 -2.24
CA PHE A 171 -5.55 -0.19 -3.33
C PHE A 171 -4.55 0.63 -4.17
N ARG A 172 -3.72 1.45 -3.52
CA ARG A 172 -2.70 2.27 -4.18
C ARG A 172 -1.69 1.44 -4.96
N LEU A 173 -1.20 0.35 -4.36
CA LEU A 173 -0.24 -0.55 -5.00
C LEU A 173 -0.83 -1.17 -6.27
N ARG A 174 -2.05 -1.72 -6.19
CA ARG A 174 -2.73 -2.32 -7.34
C ARG A 174 -2.97 -1.28 -8.44
N GLY A 175 -3.42 -0.08 -8.08
CA GLY A 175 -3.61 1.02 -9.02
C GLY A 175 -2.32 1.43 -9.73
N ALA A 176 -1.22 1.62 -8.97
CA ALA A 176 0.08 1.98 -9.51
C ALA A 176 0.64 0.90 -10.46
N ASP A 177 0.61 -0.36 -10.05
CA ASP A 177 1.12 -1.48 -10.85
C ASP A 177 0.36 -1.63 -12.18
N ASN A 178 -0.97 -1.56 -12.12
CA ASN A 178 -1.81 -1.64 -13.32
C ASN A 178 -1.55 -0.44 -14.25
N ASN A 179 -1.48 0.76 -13.70
CA ASN A 179 -1.21 1.98 -14.46
C ASN A 179 0.13 1.93 -15.19
N MET A 180 1.18 1.44 -14.53
CA MET A 180 2.50 1.30 -15.16
C MET A 180 2.45 0.33 -16.34
N ARG A 181 1.78 -0.82 -16.21
CA ARG A 181 1.62 -1.78 -17.32
C ARG A 181 0.84 -1.19 -18.48
N TRP A 182 -0.25 -0.47 -18.20
CA TRP A 182 -1.04 0.18 -19.24
C TRP A 182 -0.24 1.28 -19.95
N ARG A 183 0.49 2.11 -19.19
CA ARG A 183 1.31 3.21 -19.74
C ARG A 183 2.42 2.70 -20.64
N ASP A 184 3.16 1.67 -20.20
CA ASP A 184 4.20 1.04 -21.02
C ASP A 184 3.66 0.57 -22.38
N THR A 185 2.50 -0.09 -22.36
CA THR A 185 1.85 -0.58 -23.57
C THR A 185 1.41 0.56 -24.48
N ILE A 186 0.70 1.57 -23.95
CA ILE A 186 0.12 2.62 -24.78
C ILE A 186 1.17 3.56 -25.37
N THR A 187 2.26 3.85 -24.64
CA THR A 187 3.35 4.70 -25.13
C THR A 187 3.98 4.12 -26.38
N ARG A 188 4.22 2.80 -26.40
CA ARG A 188 4.74 2.11 -27.59
C ARG A 188 3.76 2.16 -28.75
N LEU A 189 2.48 1.87 -28.51
CA LEU A 189 1.47 1.84 -29.57
C LEU A 189 1.22 3.21 -30.20
N ILE A 190 1.27 4.28 -29.42
CA ILE A 190 1.17 5.65 -29.94
C ILE A 190 2.36 5.94 -30.86
N ALA A 191 3.59 5.61 -30.45
CA ALA A 191 4.77 5.80 -31.29
C ALA A 191 4.68 5.00 -32.61
N ASP A 192 4.19 3.76 -32.55
CA ASP A 192 3.96 2.92 -33.73
C ASP A 192 2.89 3.53 -34.66
N ALA A 193 1.79 4.05 -34.10
CA ALA A 193 0.73 4.69 -34.87
C ALA A 193 1.19 5.99 -35.53
N GLU A 194 1.95 6.83 -34.83
CA GLU A 194 2.54 8.05 -35.37
C GLU A 194 3.55 7.74 -36.50
N ALA A 195 4.37 6.70 -36.33
CA ALA A 195 5.28 6.24 -37.36
C ALA A 195 4.54 5.72 -38.60
N ALA A 196 3.46 4.94 -38.40
CA ALA A 196 2.63 4.45 -39.49
C ALA A 196 1.91 5.61 -40.22
N GLU A 197 1.38 6.60 -39.49
CA GLU A 197 0.77 7.80 -40.08
C GLU A 197 1.79 8.62 -40.88
N LYS A 198 3.04 8.72 -40.42
CA LYS A 198 4.11 9.33 -41.21
C LYS A 198 4.41 8.53 -42.48
N ALA A 199 4.57 7.21 -42.38
CA ALA A 199 4.82 6.36 -43.54
C ALA A 199 3.68 6.44 -44.58
N ALA A 200 2.42 6.55 -44.13
CA ALA A 200 1.27 6.74 -45.00
C ALA A 200 1.29 8.08 -45.75
N ARG A 201 1.80 9.14 -45.12
CA ARG A 201 1.97 10.45 -45.76
C ARG A 201 3.09 10.43 -46.81
N ASP A 202 4.17 9.69 -46.55
CA ASP A 202 5.35 9.63 -47.40
C ASP A 202 5.25 8.53 -48.50
N ALA A 203 4.19 7.71 -48.49
CA ALA A 203 4.01 6.61 -49.43
C ALA A 203 3.73 7.07 -50.87
N SER A 204 4.24 6.31 -51.84
CA SER A 204 3.94 6.51 -53.26
C SER A 204 2.46 6.24 -53.56
N ALA A 205 1.95 6.74 -54.69
CA ALA A 205 0.55 6.59 -55.08
C ALA A 205 0.08 5.12 -55.09
N GLU A 206 0.96 4.21 -55.52
CA GLU A 206 0.68 2.77 -55.61
C GLU A 206 0.57 2.09 -54.24
N ALA A 207 1.27 2.61 -53.22
CA ALA A 207 1.29 2.05 -51.86
C ALA A 207 0.42 2.84 -50.86
N LYS A 208 -0.09 4.02 -51.26
CA LYS A 208 -0.75 4.99 -50.37
C LYS A 208 -1.95 4.41 -49.63
N GLU A 209 -2.83 3.71 -50.32
CA GLU A 209 -4.05 3.15 -49.71
C GLU A 209 -3.74 2.04 -48.70
N GLN A 210 -2.75 1.19 -48.99
CA GLN A 210 -2.30 0.16 -48.05
C GLN A 210 -1.66 0.79 -46.80
N ALA A 211 -0.82 1.81 -46.98
CA ALA A 211 -0.16 2.50 -45.88
C ALA A 211 -1.17 3.24 -44.98
N LYS A 212 -2.19 3.89 -45.56
CA LYS A 212 -3.31 4.47 -44.81
C LYS A 212 -4.08 3.42 -44.02
N ALA A 213 -4.40 2.27 -44.63
CA ALA A 213 -5.10 1.20 -43.93
C ALA A 213 -4.30 0.67 -42.72
N GLN A 214 -2.96 0.57 -42.84
CA GLN A 214 -2.08 0.19 -41.73
C GLN A 214 -2.06 1.25 -40.63
N ALA A 215 -1.91 2.53 -40.98
CA ALA A 215 -1.90 3.62 -40.01
C ALA A 215 -3.25 3.75 -39.27
N ALA A 216 -4.38 3.60 -39.99
CA ALA A 216 -5.70 3.59 -39.37
C ALA A 216 -5.87 2.42 -38.39
N ARG A 217 -5.38 1.22 -38.74
CA ARG A 217 -5.38 0.06 -37.83
C ARG A 217 -4.50 0.28 -36.59
N ALA A 218 -3.34 0.91 -36.76
CA ALA A 218 -2.47 1.23 -35.63
C ALA A 218 -3.17 2.18 -34.64
N TRP A 219 -3.83 3.23 -35.13
CA TRP A 219 -4.65 4.11 -34.29
C TRP A 219 -5.84 3.40 -33.65
N GLN A 220 -6.54 2.53 -34.37
CA GLN A 220 -7.60 1.71 -33.80
C GLN A 220 -7.08 0.85 -32.64
N GLN A 221 -5.91 0.23 -32.80
CA GLN A 221 -5.27 -0.57 -31.76
C GLN A 221 -4.92 0.26 -30.52
N VAL A 222 -4.44 1.50 -30.68
CA VAL A 222 -4.26 2.44 -29.55
C VAL A 222 -5.58 2.61 -28.81
N GLY A 223 -6.67 2.89 -29.52
CA GLY A 223 -8.00 3.07 -28.94
C GLY A 223 -8.50 1.85 -28.16
N GLU A 224 -8.37 0.65 -28.73
CA GLU A 224 -8.73 -0.62 -28.09
C GLU A 224 -7.93 -0.86 -26.80
N GLN A 225 -6.63 -0.56 -26.81
CA GLN A 225 -5.74 -0.78 -25.66
C GLN A 225 -5.93 0.23 -24.53
N THR A 226 -6.71 1.30 -24.74
CA THR A 226 -7.17 2.15 -23.62
C THR A 226 -8.26 1.51 -22.77
N ALA A 227 -9.01 0.53 -23.29
CA ALA A 227 -10.22 0.03 -22.63
C ALA A 227 -9.97 -0.58 -21.23
N PRO A 228 -8.95 -1.42 -21.01
CA PRO A 228 -8.67 -1.97 -19.68
C PRO A 228 -8.38 -0.88 -18.64
N ALA A 229 -7.61 0.14 -19.02
CA ALA A 229 -7.27 1.24 -18.13
C ALA A 229 -8.49 2.10 -17.78
N ARG A 230 -9.36 2.39 -18.76
CA ARG A 230 -10.60 3.13 -18.54
C ARG A 230 -11.55 2.39 -17.58
N SER A 231 -11.75 1.09 -17.80
CA SER A 231 -12.58 0.26 -16.89
C SER A 231 -11.97 0.21 -15.49
N GLY A 232 -10.67 -0.12 -15.40
CA GLY A 232 -9.99 -0.27 -14.12
C GLY A 232 -9.95 1.01 -13.29
N TRP A 233 -9.76 2.18 -13.92
CA TRP A 233 -9.84 3.46 -13.21
C TRP A 233 -11.26 3.86 -12.82
N GLY A 234 -12.27 3.51 -13.63
CA GLY A 234 -13.68 3.69 -13.25
C GLY A 234 -14.07 2.83 -12.05
N GLU A 235 -13.67 1.56 -12.04
CA GLU A 235 -13.86 0.66 -10.90
C GLU A 235 -13.14 1.16 -9.64
N ALA A 236 -11.91 1.68 -9.81
CA ALA A 236 -11.14 2.26 -8.72
C ALA A 236 -11.80 3.51 -8.13
N GLU A 237 -12.35 4.39 -8.98
CA GLU A 237 -13.11 5.57 -8.56
C GLU A 237 -14.35 5.18 -7.76
N ASP A 238 -15.14 4.23 -8.27
CA ASP A 238 -16.34 3.72 -7.60
C ASP A 238 -16.02 3.06 -6.25
N PHE A 239 -14.92 2.31 -6.18
CA PHE A 239 -14.46 1.68 -4.94
C PHE A 239 -14.01 2.73 -3.92
N ALA A 240 -13.20 3.70 -4.33
CA ALA A 240 -12.72 4.77 -3.46
C ALA A 240 -13.89 5.64 -2.94
N ARG A 241 -14.90 5.91 -3.78
CA ARG A 241 -16.14 6.57 -3.35
C ARG A 241 -16.86 5.79 -2.25
N LYS A 242 -17.09 4.48 -2.45
CA LYS A 242 -17.75 3.62 -1.46
C LYS A 242 -16.98 3.56 -0.14
N GLN A 243 -15.64 3.54 -0.21
CA GLN A 243 -14.80 3.63 0.98
C GLN A 243 -14.98 4.97 1.69
N ALA A 244 -14.90 6.10 0.99
CA ALA A 244 -15.12 7.42 1.58
C ALA A 244 -16.51 7.54 2.23
N GLU A 245 -17.56 7.06 1.59
CA GLU A 245 -18.93 7.01 2.14
C GLU A 245 -19.02 6.14 3.41
N ASN A 246 -18.36 4.97 3.41
CA ASN A 246 -18.29 4.10 4.59
C ASN A 246 -17.58 4.80 5.75
N TRP A 247 -16.43 5.43 5.50
CA TRP A 247 -15.68 6.16 6.53
C TRP A 247 -16.44 7.37 7.07
N HIS A 248 -17.17 8.08 6.20
CA HIS A 248 -18.08 9.15 6.61
C HIS A 248 -19.17 8.62 7.56
N ALA A 249 -19.80 7.49 7.22
CA ALA A 249 -20.82 6.87 8.07
C ALA A 249 -20.24 6.44 9.43
N VAL A 250 -19.01 5.90 9.45
CA VAL A 250 -18.31 5.56 10.70
C VAL A 250 -18.02 6.81 11.54
N LEU A 251 -17.57 7.90 10.92
CA LEU A 251 -17.32 9.17 11.61
C LEU A 251 -18.59 9.71 12.28
N LEU A 252 -19.72 9.70 11.56
CA LEU A 252 -21.02 10.11 12.12
C LEU A 252 -21.45 9.19 13.27
N ALA A 253 -21.26 7.88 13.13
CA ALA A 253 -21.53 6.94 14.20
C ALA A 253 -20.65 7.22 15.43
N ALA A 254 -19.36 7.52 15.24
CA ALA A 254 -18.42 7.85 16.30
C ALA A 254 -18.76 9.14 17.03
N GLN A 255 -19.16 10.18 16.31
CA GLN A 255 -19.57 11.46 16.91
C GLN A 255 -20.87 11.31 17.73
N ALA A 256 -21.81 10.49 17.26
CA ALA A 256 -23.03 10.19 18.01
C ALA A 256 -22.78 9.26 19.21
N ALA A 257 -21.77 8.39 19.09
CA ALA A 257 -21.36 7.44 20.08
C ALA A 257 -20.41 8.08 21.10
N GLN A 258 -20.95 8.67 22.16
CA GLN A 258 -20.13 9.14 23.27
C GLN A 258 -19.37 7.97 23.92
N GLY A 259 -18.12 8.19 24.34
CA GLY A 259 -17.30 7.22 25.08
C GLY A 259 -15.84 7.17 24.58
N PRO A 260 -14.89 6.72 25.42
CA PRO A 260 -13.46 6.77 25.11
C PRO A 260 -13.07 5.95 23.86
N ASN A 261 -13.72 4.80 23.61
CA ASN A 261 -13.47 3.97 22.42
C ASN A 261 -13.82 4.72 21.13
N TRP A 262 -14.93 5.46 21.14
CA TRP A 262 -15.41 6.17 19.96
C TRP A 262 -14.69 7.50 19.73
N THR A 263 -14.31 8.21 20.79
CA THR A 263 -13.51 9.43 20.66
C THR A 263 -12.16 9.15 20.00
N ALA A 264 -11.51 8.04 20.36
CA ALA A 264 -10.21 7.67 19.81
C ALA A 264 -10.25 7.32 18.31
N ILE A 265 -11.43 7.01 17.76
CA ILE A 265 -11.57 6.65 16.35
C ILE A 265 -11.93 7.83 15.44
N ILE A 266 -12.30 8.99 15.99
CA ILE A 266 -12.70 10.16 15.21
C ILE A 266 -11.58 10.60 14.27
N ASP A 267 -10.38 10.87 14.81
CA ASP A 267 -9.26 11.36 13.98
C ASP A 267 -8.81 10.33 12.93
N PRO A 268 -8.63 9.03 13.25
CA PRO A 268 -8.35 8.01 12.24
C PRO A 268 -9.46 7.86 11.19
N ALA A 269 -10.75 7.99 11.56
CA ALA A 269 -11.87 7.94 10.61
C ALA A 269 -11.80 9.12 9.63
N THR A 270 -11.61 10.34 10.15
CA THR A 270 -11.49 11.56 9.34
C THR A 270 -10.29 11.49 8.39
N ALA A 271 -9.15 11.00 8.88
CA ALA A 271 -7.96 10.82 8.05
C ALA A 271 -8.21 9.79 6.93
N SER A 272 -8.90 8.68 7.23
CA SER A 272 -9.23 7.64 6.26
C SER A 272 -10.24 8.14 5.22
N GLU A 273 -11.30 8.83 5.64
CA GLU A 273 -12.27 9.47 4.74
C GLU A 273 -11.56 10.41 3.75
N THR A 274 -10.73 11.31 4.28
CA THR A 274 -9.96 12.28 3.47
C THR A 274 -9.03 11.57 2.48
N ALA A 275 -8.36 10.51 2.91
CA ALA A 275 -7.47 9.74 2.05
C ALA A 275 -8.25 9.06 0.90
N TRP A 276 -9.40 8.44 1.19
CA TRP A 276 -10.22 7.81 0.17
C TRP A 276 -10.86 8.80 -0.81
N GLN A 277 -11.24 9.99 -0.34
CA GLN A 277 -11.68 11.09 -1.21
C GLN A 277 -10.55 11.54 -2.16
N ALA A 278 -9.30 11.60 -1.68
CA ALA A 278 -8.15 11.91 -2.52
C ALA A 278 -7.88 10.81 -3.56
N GLU A 279 -8.03 9.54 -3.18
CA GLU A 279 -7.94 8.42 -4.12
C GLU A 279 -9.06 8.43 -5.17
N GLN A 280 -10.29 8.78 -4.79
CA GLN A 280 -11.39 8.95 -5.74
C GLN A 280 -11.06 10.04 -6.77
N SER A 281 -10.57 11.20 -6.32
CA SER A 281 -10.15 12.27 -7.23
C SER A 281 -9.00 11.83 -8.15
N THR A 282 -8.04 11.10 -7.62
CA THR A 282 -6.91 10.56 -8.40
C THR A 282 -7.39 9.58 -9.46
N ALA A 283 -8.28 8.65 -9.10
CA ALA A 283 -8.85 7.69 -10.04
C ALA A 283 -9.65 8.37 -11.16
N ALA A 284 -10.46 9.38 -10.83
CA ALA A 284 -11.19 10.18 -11.80
C ALA A 284 -10.25 10.92 -12.79
N GLN A 285 -9.16 11.50 -12.29
CA GLN A 285 -8.14 12.15 -13.14
C GLN A 285 -7.48 11.15 -14.09
N GLN A 286 -7.17 9.94 -13.62
CA GLN A 286 -6.60 8.90 -14.48
C GLN A 286 -7.63 8.42 -15.52
N ALA A 287 -8.88 8.20 -15.14
CA ALA A 287 -9.94 7.85 -16.07
C ALA A 287 -10.08 8.91 -17.18
N ALA A 288 -10.05 10.20 -16.82
CA ALA A 288 -10.06 11.31 -17.77
C ALA A 288 -8.86 11.28 -18.73
N TYR A 289 -7.65 11.03 -18.22
CA TYR A 289 -6.45 10.86 -19.05
C TYR A 289 -6.62 9.74 -20.09
N TRP A 290 -7.12 8.58 -19.69
CA TRP A 290 -7.31 7.45 -20.61
C TRP A 290 -8.44 7.68 -21.62
N ASN A 291 -9.48 8.42 -21.23
CA ASN A 291 -10.51 8.88 -22.18
C ASN A 291 -9.94 9.86 -23.21
N ALA A 292 -9.03 10.76 -22.82
CA ALA A 292 -8.36 11.65 -23.75
C ALA A 292 -7.49 10.89 -24.77
N LEU A 293 -6.81 9.83 -24.34
CA LEU A 293 -6.04 8.96 -25.25
C LEU A 293 -6.93 8.21 -26.25
N LEU A 294 -8.12 7.75 -25.83
CA LEU A 294 -9.10 7.19 -26.76
C LEU A 294 -9.53 8.23 -27.80
N GLN A 295 -9.77 9.47 -27.38
CA GLN A 295 -10.13 10.53 -28.31
C GLN A 295 -9.00 10.81 -29.30
N GLN A 296 -7.75 10.92 -28.82
CA GLN A 296 -6.57 11.06 -29.67
C GLN A 296 -6.47 9.94 -30.70
N ALA A 297 -6.73 8.69 -30.30
CA ALA A 297 -6.72 7.53 -31.20
C ALA A 297 -7.79 7.64 -32.30
N ARG A 298 -9.02 8.03 -31.95
CA ARG A 298 -10.11 8.26 -32.91
C ARG A 298 -9.78 9.39 -33.88
N ASP A 299 -9.22 10.48 -33.38
CA ASP A 299 -8.81 11.62 -34.21
C ASP A 299 -7.69 11.22 -35.17
N GLY A 300 -6.73 10.39 -34.73
CA GLY A 300 -5.67 9.84 -35.58
C GLY A 300 -6.19 8.93 -36.68
N GLU A 301 -7.07 8.00 -36.34
CA GLU A 301 -7.74 7.14 -37.31
C GLU A 301 -8.48 7.97 -38.38
N GLN A 302 -9.20 9.00 -37.95
CA GLN A 302 -9.96 9.86 -38.85
C GLN A 302 -9.05 10.71 -39.75
N ARG A 303 -7.96 11.28 -39.21
CA ARG A 303 -6.96 12.04 -39.99
C ARG A 303 -6.37 11.19 -41.11
N VAL A 304 -5.97 9.95 -40.81
CA VAL A 304 -5.40 9.04 -41.81
C VAL A 304 -6.40 8.72 -42.91
N LYS A 305 -7.67 8.46 -42.56
CA LYS A 305 -8.73 8.16 -43.54
C LYS A 305 -9.08 9.35 -44.45
N GLN A 306 -8.82 10.58 -44.00
CA GLN A 306 -9.13 11.81 -44.73
C GLN A 306 -7.93 12.39 -45.52
N SER A 307 -6.69 11.98 -45.19
CA SER A 307 -5.47 12.26 -45.99
C SER A 307 -5.42 11.49 -47.30
#